data_AF-A0A268S1I9-F1
#
_entry.id   AF-A0A268S1I9-F1
#
_cell.length_a   1.000
_cell.length_b   1.000
_cell.length_c   1.000
_cell.angle_alpha   90.00
_cell.angle_beta   90.00
_cell.angle_gamma   90.00
#
_symmetry.space_group_name_H-M   'P 1'
#
loop_
_entity.id
_entity.type
_entity.pdbx_description
1 polymer ?
#
loop_
_entity_poly.entity_id
_entity_poly.type
_entity_poly.pdbx_seq_one_letter_code
_entity_poly.pdbx_strand_id
1 'polypeptide(L)'
;MMPATHTQAPSESRLLSPFFSFFIVVGAQISVGVLGLERIIATFSGQDAWLSVLLAGMTVHVLVWLLYGILKRGEGDLVAIHKAVFGKAVGGLLNLYFIGYFALLAYTVIRTYIEIIQMWMFVEVYVWVLFLLLVCLAYSYVTNGLRVVVGLCVIGLFVSAPLLLANYFAFTHANVSNLFPMFEHSPQAILLGSKAMTLNMLGFEVLLVAYPFLKNGPASQKWSHLAVFTTTLIYTLAIVLTTIYFNQNQLNQTIWATITLWKVVDLSVIERFEYIGISIWLFVVLPTICLLLWAASRIANQAFPIKQRTGLRLLIVLLFVCSFFVVGRKEVNQLNDVTAEIGFWTIITYVPFLYIAQKVKLAVIKGGNKR
;
A
#
# COMPACT_ATOMS: atom_id res chain seq x y z
N MET A 1 -36.52 19.50 12.06
CA MET A 1 -35.87 19.30 10.75
C MET A 1 -34.39 19.66 10.89
N MET A 2 -33.50 18.66 10.95
CA MET A 2 -32.05 18.92 10.90
C MET A 2 -31.63 19.14 9.44
N PRO A 3 -30.79 20.13 9.12
CA PRO A 3 -30.32 20.34 7.75
C PRO A 3 -29.37 19.19 7.38
N ALA A 4 -29.61 18.60 6.22
CA ALA A 4 -28.75 17.60 5.61
C ALA A 4 -27.33 18.17 5.48
N THR A 5 -26.39 17.66 6.26
CA THR A 5 -24.97 17.90 5.99
C THR A 5 -24.66 17.24 4.65
N HIS A 6 -24.47 18.07 3.62
CA HIS A 6 -24.12 17.69 2.26
C HIS A 6 -22.90 16.74 2.18
N THR A 7 -23.13 15.44 2.31
CA THR A 7 -22.31 14.43 1.64
C THR A 7 -22.76 14.43 0.18
N GLN A 8 -22.33 15.44 -0.59
CA GLN A 8 -22.59 15.46 -2.03
C GLN A 8 -21.90 14.24 -2.65
N ALA A 9 -22.71 13.30 -3.14
CA ALA A 9 -22.25 12.21 -3.99
C ALA A 9 -21.41 12.82 -5.14
N PRO A 10 -20.29 12.18 -5.55
CA PRO A 10 -19.48 12.71 -6.65
C PRO A 10 -20.33 12.89 -7.91
N SER A 11 -20.09 13.97 -8.66
CA SER A 11 -20.72 14.15 -9.97
C SER A 11 -20.39 12.98 -10.89
N GLU A 12 -21.29 12.64 -11.82
CA GLU A 12 -21.11 11.46 -12.68
C GLU A 12 -19.79 11.46 -13.45
N SER A 13 -19.31 12.64 -13.87
CA SER A 13 -18.02 12.86 -14.53
C SER A 13 -16.78 12.48 -13.70
N ARG A 14 -16.93 12.40 -12.37
CA ARG A 14 -15.88 12.03 -11.41
C ARG A 14 -15.91 10.57 -11.01
N LEU A 15 -16.95 9.83 -11.42
CA LEU A 15 -17.07 8.41 -11.10
C LEU A 15 -16.18 7.55 -12.02
N LEU A 16 -15.67 6.49 -11.44
CA LEU A 16 -14.81 5.49 -12.07
C LEU A 16 -15.60 4.20 -12.27
N SER A 17 -15.39 3.51 -13.40
CA SER A 17 -15.92 2.17 -13.60
C SER A 17 -15.44 1.20 -12.50
N PRO A 18 -16.24 0.20 -12.10
CA PRO A 18 -15.92 -0.65 -10.95
C PRO A 18 -14.59 -1.41 -11.06
N PHE A 19 -14.12 -1.72 -12.27
CA PHE A 19 -12.83 -2.38 -12.49
C PHE A 19 -11.63 -1.54 -12.06
N PHE A 20 -11.76 -0.21 -11.95
CA PHE A 20 -10.66 0.65 -11.49
C PHE A 20 -10.24 0.39 -10.03
N SER A 21 -11.09 -0.25 -9.24
CA SER A 21 -10.71 -0.75 -7.92
C SER A 21 -9.53 -1.73 -7.96
N PHE A 22 -9.38 -2.49 -9.06
CA PHE A 22 -8.21 -3.33 -9.29
C PHE A 22 -6.92 -2.50 -9.25
N PHE A 23 -6.86 -1.43 -10.07
CA PHE A 23 -5.68 -0.57 -10.17
C PHE A 23 -5.44 0.25 -8.91
N ILE A 24 -6.49 0.63 -8.18
CA ILE A 24 -6.36 1.29 -6.87
C ILE A 24 -5.64 0.37 -5.88
N VAL A 25 -6.10 -0.88 -5.76
CA VAL A 25 -5.51 -1.84 -4.80
C VAL A 25 -4.12 -2.26 -5.23
N VAL A 26 -3.90 -2.60 -6.51
CA VAL A 26 -2.57 -2.95 -7.04
C VAL A 26 -1.59 -1.79 -6.85
N GLY A 27 -1.97 -0.57 -7.23
CA GLY A 27 -1.10 0.60 -7.12
C GLY A 27 -0.85 1.06 -5.67
N ALA A 28 -1.69 0.64 -4.72
CA ALA A 28 -1.47 0.90 -3.30
C ALA A 28 -0.57 -0.16 -2.65
N GLN A 29 -0.70 -1.43 -3.05
CA GLN A 29 0.05 -2.55 -2.47
C GLN A 29 1.43 -2.72 -3.10
N ILE A 30 1.53 -2.73 -4.44
CA ILE A 30 2.83 -2.83 -5.12
C ILE A 30 3.56 -1.51 -4.96
N SER A 31 4.62 -1.52 -4.14
CA SER A 31 5.41 -0.34 -3.85
C SER A 31 6.87 -0.72 -3.56
N VAL A 32 7.60 0.12 -2.84
CA VAL A 32 9.02 -0.05 -2.50
C VAL A 32 9.36 -1.36 -1.79
N GLY A 33 8.44 -1.91 -1.00
CA GLY A 33 8.77 -3.03 -0.13
C GLY A 33 9.05 -4.35 -0.86
N VAL A 34 8.48 -4.57 -2.06
CA VAL A 34 8.81 -5.76 -2.87
C VAL A 34 10.28 -5.85 -3.24
N LEU A 35 11.02 -4.74 -3.20
CA LEU A 35 12.42 -4.72 -3.61
C LEU A 35 13.37 -5.30 -2.56
N GLY A 36 12.91 -5.47 -1.32
CA GLY A 36 13.73 -5.97 -0.20
C GLY A 36 12.98 -6.79 0.85
N LEU A 37 11.68 -7.07 0.68
CA LEU A 37 10.89 -7.86 1.63
C LEU A 37 11.41 -9.30 1.75
N GLU A 38 12.05 -9.81 0.71
CA GLU A 38 12.37 -11.22 0.54
C GLU A 38 13.33 -11.69 1.61
N ARG A 39 14.36 -10.88 1.88
CA ARG A 39 15.28 -11.09 3.00
C ARG A 39 14.53 -11.15 4.32
N ILE A 40 13.62 -10.20 4.58
CA ILE A 40 12.94 -10.07 5.87
C ILE A 40 12.10 -11.31 6.15
N ILE A 41 11.29 -11.75 5.19
CA ILE A 41 10.43 -12.93 5.39
C ILE A 41 11.24 -14.24 5.43
N ALA A 42 12.34 -14.33 4.69
CA ALA A 42 13.23 -15.49 4.73
C ALA A 42 13.93 -15.65 6.09
N THR A 43 14.09 -14.58 6.88
CA THR A 43 14.64 -14.72 8.26
C THR A 43 13.72 -15.50 9.20
N PHE A 44 12.42 -15.53 8.94
CA PHE A 44 11.46 -16.26 9.77
C PHE A 44 11.23 -17.69 9.29
N SER A 45 11.04 -17.85 7.98
CA SER A 45 10.55 -19.09 7.38
C SER A 45 11.43 -19.65 6.26
N GLY A 46 12.66 -19.15 6.11
CA GLY A 46 13.64 -19.69 5.17
C GLY A 46 13.11 -19.90 3.76
N GLN A 47 13.38 -21.09 3.20
CA GLN A 47 12.88 -21.51 1.90
C GLN A 47 11.35 -21.64 1.85
N ASP A 48 10.67 -21.77 2.99
CA ASP A 48 9.21 -21.82 3.11
C ASP A 48 8.53 -20.44 3.16
N ALA A 49 9.30 -19.35 2.97
CA ALA A 49 8.76 -17.99 3.03
C ALA A 49 7.67 -17.68 2.00
N TRP A 50 7.56 -18.44 0.92
CA TRP A 50 6.44 -18.35 -0.01
C TRP A 50 5.09 -18.68 0.67
N LEU A 51 5.05 -19.60 1.65
CA LEU A 51 3.84 -19.90 2.43
C LEU A 51 3.41 -18.70 3.28
N SER A 52 4.37 -17.97 3.84
CA SER A 52 4.13 -16.75 4.62
C SER A 52 3.45 -15.67 3.77
N VAL A 53 3.87 -15.52 2.50
CA VAL A 53 3.26 -14.62 1.52
C VAL A 53 1.82 -15.04 1.19
N LEU A 54 1.59 -16.32 0.93
CA LEU A 54 0.25 -16.84 0.65
C LEU A 54 -0.71 -16.64 1.83
N LEU A 55 -0.25 -16.91 3.05
CA LEU A 55 -1.03 -16.68 4.28
C LEU A 55 -1.39 -15.20 4.45
N ALA A 56 -0.45 -14.29 4.15
CA ALA A 56 -0.71 -12.86 4.20
C ALA A 56 -1.78 -12.45 3.17
N GLY A 57 -1.65 -12.92 1.92
CA GLY A 57 -2.62 -12.66 0.86
C GLY A 57 -4.03 -13.19 1.19
N MET A 58 -4.14 -14.40 1.75
CA MET A 58 -5.41 -14.96 2.22
C MET A 58 -6.04 -14.09 3.33
N THR A 59 -5.21 -13.62 4.27
CA THR A 59 -5.66 -12.72 5.34
C THR A 59 -6.21 -11.41 4.75
N VAL A 60 -5.53 -10.82 3.78
CA VAL A 60 -5.98 -9.60 3.10
C VAL A 60 -7.29 -9.83 2.34
N HIS A 61 -7.50 -10.99 1.72
CA HIS A 61 -8.80 -11.29 1.09
C HIS A 61 -9.96 -11.24 2.11
N VAL A 62 -9.77 -11.80 3.31
CA VAL A 62 -10.77 -11.74 4.39
C VAL A 62 -11.01 -10.28 4.81
N LEU A 63 -9.93 -9.49 4.95
CA LEU A 63 -10.02 -8.08 5.33
C LEU A 63 -10.72 -7.23 4.27
N VAL A 64 -10.44 -7.45 2.97
CA VAL A 64 -11.15 -6.80 1.86
C VAL A 64 -12.63 -7.19 1.87
N TRP A 65 -12.96 -8.44 2.13
CA TRP A 65 -14.35 -8.87 2.28
C TRP A 65 -15.08 -8.13 3.41
N LEU A 66 -14.43 -7.99 4.58
CA LEU A 66 -14.95 -7.20 5.70
C LEU A 66 -15.13 -5.73 5.31
N LEU A 67 -14.13 -5.14 4.65
CA LEU A 67 -14.12 -3.75 4.21
C LEU A 67 -15.28 -3.46 3.25
N TYR A 68 -15.53 -4.32 2.27
CA TYR A 68 -16.71 -4.21 1.41
C TYR A 68 -18.02 -4.41 2.17
N GLY A 69 -18.05 -5.28 3.18
CA GLY A 69 -19.20 -5.41 4.06
C GLY A 69 -19.51 -4.14 4.85
N ILE A 70 -18.48 -3.36 5.24
CA ILE A 70 -18.64 -2.04 5.87
C ILE A 70 -19.19 -1.03 4.87
N LEU A 71 -18.54 -0.95 3.70
CA LEU A 71 -18.86 0.03 2.66
C LEU A 71 -20.23 -0.16 2.04
N LYS A 72 -20.69 -1.40 1.86
CA LYS A 72 -22.04 -1.69 1.34
C LYS A 72 -23.16 -1.29 2.30
N ARG A 73 -22.88 -1.26 3.61
CA ARG A 73 -23.84 -0.85 4.65
C ARG A 73 -23.78 0.63 4.97
N GLY A 74 -22.63 1.27 4.70
CA GLY A 74 -22.42 2.68 4.93
C GLY A 74 -23.03 3.53 3.82
N GLU A 75 -23.60 4.67 4.19
CA GLU A 75 -24.05 5.68 3.24
C GLU A 75 -22.94 6.73 3.02
N GLY A 76 -21.86 6.34 2.33
CA GLY A 76 -20.77 7.25 1.98
C GLY A 76 -19.37 6.66 2.20
N ASP A 77 -18.41 7.54 2.48
CA ASP A 77 -17.02 7.17 2.74
C ASP A 77 -16.75 6.88 4.22
N LEU A 78 -15.49 6.64 4.55
CA LEU A 78 -15.00 6.46 5.92
C LEU A 78 -15.49 7.54 6.90
N VAL A 79 -15.50 8.81 6.48
CA VAL A 79 -15.91 9.93 7.34
C VAL A 79 -17.40 9.83 7.68
N ALA A 80 -18.23 9.54 6.67
CA ALA A 80 -19.66 9.31 6.87
C ALA A 80 -19.90 8.11 7.79
N ILE A 81 -19.17 7.01 7.59
CA ILE A 81 -19.26 5.80 8.43
C ILE A 81 -18.86 6.10 9.87
N HIS A 82 -17.74 6.81 10.11
CA HIS A 82 -17.33 7.21 11.45
C HIS A 82 -18.38 8.05 12.17
N LYS A 83 -18.94 9.06 11.48
CA LYS A 83 -20.00 9.90 12.04
C LYS A 83 -21.25 9.09 12.33
N ALA A 84 -21.63 8.19 11.42
CA ALA A 84 -22.81 7.34 11.56
C ALA A 84 -22.66 6.33 12.70
N VAL A 85 -21.47 5.76 12.93
CA VAL A 85 -21.24 4.72 13.96
C VAL A 85 -20.90 5.33 15.32
N PHE A 86 -19.98 6.28 15.38
CA PHE A 86 -19.42 6.79 16.64
C PHE A 86 -19.83 8.23 16.99
N GLY A 87 -20.59 8.90 16.11
CA GLY A 87 -20.97 10.30 16.31
C GLY A 87 -19.84 11.28 15.95
N LYS A 88 -20.08 12.58 16.17
CA LYS A 88 -19.19 13.66 15.70
C LYS A 88 -17.84 13.69 16.42
N ALA A 89 -17.82 13.49 17.75
CA ALA A 89 -16.60 13.63 18.55
C ALA A 89 -15.63 12.47 18.30
N VAL A 90 -16.03 11.25 18.67
CA VAL A 90 -15.20 10.04 18.49
C VAL A 90 -14.92 9.78 17.01
N GLY A 91 -15.92 9.97 16.14
CA GLY A 91 -15.71 9.86 14.69
C GLY A 91 -14.70 10.88 14.14
N GLY A 92 -14.67 12.10 14.68
CA GLY A 92 -13.67 13.11 14.34
C GLY A 92 -12.24 12.69 14.72
N LEU A 93 -12.06 12.10 15.91
CA LEU A 93 -10.76 11.57 16.34
C LEU A 93 -10.29 10.40 15.47
N LEU A 94 -11.19 9.48 15.11
CA LEU A 94 -10.87 8.38 14.18
C LEU A 94 -10.52 8.90 12.78
N ASN A 95 -11.20 9.94 12.29
CA ASN A 95 -10.83 10.60 11.04
C ASN A 95 -9.42 11.21 11.12
N LEU A 96 -9.08 11.88 12.22
CA LEU A 96 -7.75 12.46 12.42
C LEU A 96 -6.67 11.37 12.43
N TYR A 97 -6.95 10.23 13.08
CA TYR A 97 -6.09 9.05 13.03
C TYR A 97 -5.83 8.60 11.60
N PHE A 98 -6.87 8.42 10.77
CA PHE A 98 -6.70 7.98 9.39
C PHE A 98 -5.96 9.00 8.50
N ILE A 99 -6.09 10.31 8.76
CA ILE A 99 -5.27 11.32 8.08
C ILE A 99 -3.79 11.09 8.40
N GLY A 100 -3.45 10.94 9.69
CA GLY A 100 -2.08 10.67 10.14
C GLY A 100 -1.54 9.34 9.62
N TYR A 101 -2.36 8.30 9.64
CA TYR A 101 -2.04 6.96 9.14
C TYR A 101 -1.67 6.97 7.65
N PHE A 102 -2.52 7.53 6.79
CA PHE A 102 -2.22 7.61 5.36
C PHE A 102 -1.03 8.54 5.07
N ALA A 103 -0.84 9.60 5.86
CA ALA A 103 0.34 10.46 5.75
C ALA A 103 1.63 9.72 6.15
N LEU A 104 1.59 8.91 7.21
CA LEU A 104 2.70 8.07 7.65
C LEU A 104 3.09 7.03 6.59
N LEU A 105 2.10 6.36 5.98
CA LEU A 105 2.35 5.44 4.88
C LEU A 105 3.02 6.16 3.70
N ALA A 106 2.50 7.33 3.30
CA ALA A 106 3.08 8.10 2.20
C ALA A 106 4.53 8.52 2.49
N TYR A 107 4.79 8.99 3.72
CA TYR A 107 6.12 9.36 4.19
C TYR A 107 7.09 8.19 4.15
N THR A 108 6.66 7.02 4.61
CA THR A 108 7.44 5.78 4.62
C THR A 108 7.81 5.34 3.21
N VAL A 109 6.84 5.33 2.28
CA VAL A 109 7.09 5.01 0.88
C VAL A 109 8.11 5.98 0.25
N ILE A 110 7.96 7.29 0.49
CA ILE A 110 8.91 8.30 -0.01
C ILE A 110 10.31 8.06 0.55
N ARG A 111 10.45 7.89 1.87
CA ARG A 111 11.76 7.74 2.50
C ARG A 111 12.48 6.48 2.09
N THR A 112 11.77 5.35 2.05
CA THR A 112 12.33 4.07 1.62
C THR A 112 12.75 4.11 0.14
N TYR A 113 11.99 4.79 -0.74
CA TYR A 113 12.41 4.95 -2.13
C TYR A 113 13.64 5.83 -2.29
N ILE A 114 13.72 6.94 -1.55
CA ILE A 114 14.91 7.80 -1.55
C ILE A 114 16.14 7.05 -1.03
N GLU A 115 15.99 6.18 -0.02
CA GLU A 115 17.08 5.32 0.47
C GLU A 115 17.64 4.45 -0.67
N ILE A 116 16.76 3.84 -1.48
CA ILE A 116 17.15 3.07 -2.67
C ILE A 116 17.91 3.96 -3.66
N ILE A 117 17.38 5.14 -4.01
CA ILE A 117 18.05 6.05 -4.94
C ILE A 117 19.44 6.42 -4.43
N GLN A 118 19.59 6.75 -3.14
CA GLN A 118 20.87 7.14 -2.56
C GLN A 118 21.87 5.98 -2.55
N MET A 119 21.43 4.78 -2.16
CA MET A 119 22.35 3.63 -2.11
C MET A 119 22.82 3.16 -3.48
N TRP A 120 21.97 3.31 -4.51
CA TRP A 120 22.23 2.69 -5.79
C TRP A 120 22.65 3.68 -6.87
N MET A 121 22.03 4.86 -6.96
CA MET A 121 22.24 5.80 -8.06
C MET A 121 23.00 7.07 -7.65
N PHE A 122 22.57 7.72 -6.56
CA PHE A 122 22.99 9.09 -6.21
C PHE A 122 23.34 9.21 -4.73
N VAL A 123 24.49 8.65 -4.34
CA VAL A 123 24.97 8.58 -2.95
C VAL A 123 25.11 9.97 -2.30
N GLU A 124 25.51 10.97 -3.06
CA GLU A 124 25.82 12.31 -2.54
C GLU A 124 24.61 13.26 -2.48
N VAL A 125 23.47 12.86 -3.07
CA VAL A 125 22.29 13.75 -3.12
C VAL A 125 21.61 13.78 -1.75
N TYR A 126 21.35 14.98 -1.24
CA TYR A 126 20.65 15.16 0.03
C TYR A 126 19.21 14.65 -0.02
N VAL A 127 18.78 14.00 1.06
CA VAL A 127 17.42 13.45 1.23
C VAL A 127 16.34 14.47 0.92
N TRP A 128 16.46 15.68 1.45
CA TRP A 128 15.44 16.72 1.31
C TRP A 128 15.21 17.13 -0.15
N VAL A 129 16.22 17.03 -1.02
CA VAL A 129 16.10 17.38 -2.45
C VAL A 129 15.19 16.37 -3.15
N LEU A 130 15.49 15.09 -3.02
CA LEU A 130 14.67 14.02 -3.60
C LEU A 130 13.27 13.99 -2.99
N PHE A 131 13.17 14.26 -1.68
CA PHE A 131 11.89 14.38 -0.99
C PHE A 131 11.03 15.50 -1.58
N LEU A 132 11.61 16.69 -1.74
CA LEU A 132 10.93 17.86 -2.33
C LEU A 132 10.43 17.55 -3.74
N LEU A 133 11.26 16.91 -4.58
CA LEU A 133 10.87 16.52 -5.93
C LEU A 133 9.66 15.57 -5.91
N LEU A 134 9.72 14.50 -5.12
CA LEU A 134 8.64 13.51 -5.04
C LEU A 134 7.33 14.11 -4.54
N VAL A 135 7.36 14.97 -3.50
CA VAL A 135 6.14 15.62 -3.01
C VAL A 135 5.59 16.67 -3.98
N CYS A 136 6.45 17.38 -4.71
CA CYS A 136 6.03 18.30 -5.76
C CYS A 136 5.34 17.57 -6.92
N LEU A 137 5.91 16.44 -7.36
CA LEU A 137 5.27 15.58 -8.35
C LEU A 137 3.91 15.10 -7.84
N ALA A 138 3.87 14.51 -6.63
CA ALA A 138 2.63 14.02 -6.04
C ALA A 138 1.56 15.12 -5.90
N TYR A 139 1.96 16.33 -5.49
CA TYR A 139 1.06 17.48 -5.43
C TYR A 139 0.41 17.79 -6.79
N SER A 140 1.21 17.77 -7.86
CA SER A 140 0.72 18.08 -9.21
C SER A 140 -0.35 17.08 -9.67
N TYR A 141 -0.18 15.78 -9.39
CA TYR A 141 -1.19 14.76 -9.73
C TYR A 141 -2.40 14.79 -8.81
N VAL A 142 -2.21 14.84 -7.49
CA VAL A 142 -3.31 14.76 -6.51
C VAL A 142 -4.26 15.96 -6.63
N THR A 143 -3.75 17.15 -6.98
CA THR A 143 -4.61 18.33 -7.17
C THR A 143 -5.57 18.23 -8.35
N ASN A 144 -5.30 17.34 -9.32
CA ASN A 144 -6.19 17.05 -10.45
C ASN A 144 -7.26 15.98 -10.13
N GLY A 145 -7.24 15.41 -8.92
CA GLY A 145 -8.28 14.52 -8.40
C GLY A 145 -8.04 13.02 -8.66
N LEU A 146 -8.95 12.19 -8.12
CA LEU A 146 -8.78 10.74 -8.06
C LEU A 146 -8.62 10.09 -9.44
N ARG A 147 -9.34 10.57 -10.45
CA ARG A 147 -9.30 9.97 -11.81
C ARG A 147 -7.89 10.05 -12.43
N VAL A 148 -7.18 11.15 -12.19
CA VAL A 148 -5.79 11.30 -12.62
C VAL A 148 -4.86 10.37 -11.84
N VAL A 149 -5.04 10.30 -10.51
CA VAL A 149 -4.26 9.39 -9.65
C VAL A 149 -4.45 7.92 -10.05
N VAL A 150 -5.68 7.49 -10.33
CA VAL A 150 -5.97 6.14 -10.80
C VAL A 150 -5.43 5.88 -12.20
N GLY A 151 -5.46 6.88 -13.10
CA GLY A 151 -4.77 6.81 -14.38
C GLY A 151 -3.27 6.56 -14.21
N LEU A 152 -2.64 7.19 -13.22
CA LEU A 152 -1.25 6.95 -12.87
C LEU A 152 -1.02 5.52 -12.36
N CYS A 153 -1.94 4.94 -11.59
CA CYS A 153 -1.85 3.53 -11.18
C CYS A 153 -1.89 2.57 -12.39
N VAL A 154 -2.71 2.88 -13.39
CA VAL A 154 -2.77 2.11 -14.64
C VAL A 154 -1.42 2.18 -15.36
N ILE A 155 -0.89 3.39 -15.56
CA ILE A 155 0.41 3.60 -16.21
C ILE A 155 1.50 2.88 -15.43
N GLY A 156 1.53 3.02 -14.10
CA GLY A 156 2.52 2.38 -13.23
C GLY A 156 2.57 0.87 -13.42
N LEU A 157 1.42 0.20 -13.43
CA LEU A 157 1.35 -1.24 -13.64
C LEU A 157 1.93 -1.65 -15.01
N PHE A 158 1.51 -1.01 -16.09
CA PHE A 158 1.96 -1.39 -17.44
C PHE A 158 3.42 -1.02 -17.71
N VAL A 159 3.88 0.14 -17.24
CA VAL A 159 5.27 0.58 -17.39
C VAL A 159 6.23 -0.29 -16.57
N SER A 160 5.78 -0.82 -15.43
CA SER A 160 6.59 -1.73 -14.60
C SER A 160 6.57 -3.19 -15.06
N ALA A 161 5.62 -3.59 -15.92
CA ALA A 161 5.48 -4.98 -16.37
C ALA A 161 6.76 -5.60 -17.00
N PRO A 162 7.58 -4.87 -17.78
CA PRO A 162 8.85 -5.40 -18.30
C PRO A 162 9.83 -5.83 -17.20
N LEU A 163 9.76 -5.26 -15.99
CA LEU A 163 10.63 -5.66 -14.88
C LEU A 163 10.30 -7.07 -14.37
N LEU A 164 9.04 -7.51 -14.50
CA LEU A 164 8.66 -8.90 -14.22
C LEU A 164 9.27 -9.86 -15.25
N LEU A 165 9.46 -9.42 -16.49
CA LEU A 165 10.13 -10.22 -17.52
C LEU A 165 11.66 -10.26 -17.31
N ALA A 166 12.24 -9.18 -16.81
CA ALA A 166 13.68 -9.13 -16.49
C ALA A 166 14.10 -10.18 -15.44
N ASN A 167 13.18 -10.60 -14.59
CA ASN A 167 13.39 -11.69 -13.64
C ASN A 167 13.70 -13.05 -14.31
N TYR A 168 13.43 -13.22 -15.61
CA TYR A 168 13.83 -14.40 -16.38
C TYR A 168 15.35 -14.60 -16.39
N PHE A 169 16.14 -13.53 -16.49
CA PHE A 169 17.61 -13.63 -16.48
C PHE A 169 18.14 -14.16 -15.14
N ALA A 170 17.53 -13.75 -14.03
CA ALA A 170 17.88 -14.34 -12.73
C ALA A 170 17.52 -15.83 -12.68
N PHE A 171 16.38 -16.21 -13.25
CA PHE A 171 15.93 -17.61 -13.25
C PHE A 171 16.89 -18.55 -13.97
N THR A 172 17.56 -18.12 -15.05
CA THR A 172 18.52 -18.98 -15.78
C THR A 172 19.78 -19.32 -14.98
N HIS A 173 20.06 -18.57 -13.91
CA HIS A 173 21.19 -18.79 -13.01
C HIS A 173 20.75 -19.36 -11.64
N ALA A 174 19.46 -19.63 -11.46
CA ALA A 174 18.92 -20.13 -10.21
C ALA A 174 19.17 -21.64 -10.03
N ASN A 175 19.29 -22.07 -8.78
CA ASN A 175 19.31 -23.48 -8.41
C ASN A 175 18.00 -23.84 -7.68
N VAL A 176 17.09 -24.50 -8.39
CA VAL A 176 15.78 -24.91 -7.86
C VAL A 176 15.91 -25.81 -6.62
N SER A 177 17.04 -26.51 -6.46
CA SER A 177 17.31 -27.35 -5.28
C SER A 177 17.32 -26.55 -3.98
N ASN A 178 17.59 -25.23 -4.03
CA ASN A 178 17.54 -24.35 -2.86
C ASN A 178 16.12 -24.20 -2.27
N LEU A 179 15.07 -24.55 -3.03
CA LEU A 179 13.70 -24.56 -2.52
C LEU A 179 13.40 -25.81 -1.68
N PHE A 180 14.25 -26.84 -1.76
CA PHE A 180 14.05 -28.11 -1.10
C PHE A 180 15.02 -28.30 0.09
N PRO A 181 14.60 -29.04 1.12
CA PRO A 181 13.25 -29.58 1.34
C PRO A 181 12.23 -28.47 1.67
N MET A 182 11.00 -28.64 1.18
CA MET A 182 9.87 -27.75 1.45
C MET A 182 9.10 -28.22 2.69
N PHE A 183 8.43 -27.30 3.38
CA PHE A 183 7.58 -27.52 4.55
C PHE A 183 8.32 -27.93 5.83
N GLU A 184 9.53 -27.42 6.02
CA GLU A 184 10.36 -27.71 7.20
C GLU A 184 10.07 -26.75 8.37
N HIS A 185 9.55 -25.55 8.09
CA HIS A 185 9.34 -24.53 9.12
C HIS A 185 8.00 -24.71 9.85
N SER A 186 8.00 -24.43 11.16
CA SER A 186 6.81 -24.53 11.99
C SER A 186 5.70 -23.56 11.56
N PRO A 187 4.42 -23.87 11.83
CA PRO A 187 3.32 -22.94 11.57
C PRO A 187 3.49 -21.57 12.23
N GLN A 188 4.15 -21.49 13.38
CA GLN A 188 4.46 -20.24 14.06
C GLN A 188 5.46 -19.39 13.26
N ALA A 189 6.49 -20.02 12.67
CA ALA A 189 7.44 -19.33 11.80
C ALA A 189 6.75 -18.77 10.55
N ILE A 190 5.85 -19.53 9.94
CA ILE A 190 5.03 -19.07 8.81
C ILE A 190 4.15 -17.88 9.21
N LEU A 191 3.53 -17.94 10.40
CA LEU A 191 2.71 -16.84 10.90
C LEU A 191 3.53 -15.56 11.15
N LEU A 192 4.73 -15.68 11.71
CA LEU A 192 5.63 -14.55 11.92
C LEU A 192 6.12 -13.94 10.60
N GLY A 193 6.47 -14.78 9.61
CA GLY A 193 6.79 -14.34 8.26
C GLY A 193 5.59 -13.63 7.60
N SER A 194 4.38 -14.13 7.82
CA SER A 194 3.14 -13.51 7.34
C SER A 194 2.89 -12.16 8.01
N LYS A 195 3.15 -12.03 9.32
CA LYS A 195 3.11 -10.72 10.01
C LYS A 195 4.14 -9.76 9.40
N ALA A 196 5.35 -10.21 9.07
CA ALA A 196 6.37 -9.38 8.43
C ALA A 196 5.98 -8.87 7.03
N MET A 197 5.02 -9.53 6.36
CA MET A 197 4.45 -9.05 5.09
C MET A 197 3.53 -7.83 5.23
N THR A 198 3.16 -7.44 6.46
CA THR A 198 2.14 -6.40 6.70
C THR A 198 2.37 -5.17 5.86
N LEU A 199 3.55 -4.53 5.96
CA LEU A 199 3.84 -3.28 5.26
C LEU A 199 3.60 -3.36 3.74
N ASN A 200 3.92 -4.50 3.14
CA ASN A 200 3.77 -4.77 1.70
C ASN A 200 2.31 -5.02 1.29
N MET A 201 1.48 -5.44 2.23
CA MET A 201 0.08 -5.77 2.03
C MET A 201 -0.86 -4.59 2.37
N LEU A 202 -0.37 -3.52 2.99
CA LEU A 202 -1.15 -2.30 3.27
C LEU A 202 -1.53 -1.55 1.99
N GLY A 203 -2.45 -0.60 2.12
CA GLY A 203 -2.90 0.29 1.06
C GLY A 203 -4.26 -0.06 0.47
N PHE A 204 -4.75 -1.30 0.62
CA PHE A 204 -6.12 -1.65 0.21
C PHE A 204 -7.18 -0.86 0.99
N GLU A 205 -6.84 -0.37 2.18
CA GLU A 205 -7.70 0.49 3.00
C GLU A 205 -8.01 1.86 2.36
N VAL A 206 -7.29 2.27 1.31
CA VAL A 206 -7.68 3.42 0.46
C VAL A 206 -9.10 3.24 -0.11
N LEU A 207 -9.58 2.00 -0.26
CA LEU A 207 -10.96 1.71 -0.63
C LEU A 207 -11.99 2.32 0.34
N LEU A 208 -11.66 2.50 1.62
CA LEU A 208 -12.54 3.16 2.60
C LEU A 208 -12.90 4.60 2.19
N VAL A 209 -12.05 5.24 1.39
CA VAL A 209 -12.22 6.62 0.91
C VAL A 209 -12.59 6.66 -0.58
N ALA A 210 -12.04 5.74 -1.37
CA ALA A 210 -12.24 5.70 -2.82
C ALA A 210 -13.59 5.08 -3.24
N TYR A 211 -14.21 4.24 -2.41
CA TYR A 211 -15.40 3.48 -2.78
C TYR A 211 -16.58 4.32 -3.32
N PRO A 212 -16.93 5.49 -2.75
CA PRO A 212 -18.02 6.32 -3.28
C PRO A 212 -17.76 6.88 -4.68
N PHE A 213 -16.51 6.82 -5.17
CA PHE A 213 -16.15 7.23 -6.51
C PHE A 213 -16.28 6.09 -7.52
N LEU A 214 -16.63 4.86 -7.11
CA LEU A 214 -16.82 3.72 -8.01
C LEU A 214 -18.28 3.60 -8.42
N LYS A 215 -18.55 3.63 -9.74
CA LYS A 215 -19.87 3.32 -10.31
C LYS A 215 -20.27 1.91 -9.88
N ASN A 216 -21.48 1.75 -9.34
CA ASN A 216 -21.96 0.49 -8.77
C ASN A 216 -20.91 -0.13 -7.82
N GLY A 217 -20.59 0.58 -6.73
CA GLY A 217 -19.60 0.19 -5.74
C GLY A 217 -19.56 -1.30 -5.38
N PRO A 218 -20.71 -1.98 -5.13
CA PRO A 218 -20.71 -3.42 -4.84
C PRO A 218 -20.08 -4.31 -5.94
N ALA A 219 -20.25 -3.94 -7.22
CA ALA A 219 -19.67 -4.68 -8.35
C ALA A 219 -18.14 -4.55 -8.44
N SER A 220 -17.54 -3.59 -7.74
CA SER A 220 -16.08 -3.42 -7.68
C SER A 220 -15.38 -4.47 -6.82
N GLN A 221 -16.10 -5.16 -5.92
CA GLN A 221 -15.50 -6.10 -4.98
C GLN A 221 -14.66 -7.20 -5.65
N LYS A 222 -15.18 -7.81 -6.72
CA LYS A 222 -14.46 -8.87 -7.44
C LYS A 222 -13.10 -8.41 -7.99
N TRP A 223 -13.01 -7.14 -8.39
CA TRP A 223 -11.81 -6.55 -8.94
C TRP A 223 -10.79 -6.22 -7.86
N SER A 224 -11.24 -5.80 -6.67
CA SER A 224 -10.38 -5.67 -5.49
C SER A 224 -9.82 -7.02 -5.03
N HIS A 225 -10.61 -8.09 -5.05
CA HIS A 225 -10.06 -9.43 -4.78
C HIS A 225 -9.07 -9.86 -5.87
N LEU A 226 -9.38 -9.62 -7.15
CA LEU A 226 -8.44 -9.93 -8.23
C LEU A 226 -7.11 -9.18 -8.04
N ALA A 227 -7.14 -7.93 -7.58
CA ALA A 227 -5.94 -7.16 -7.28
C ALA A 227 -5.10 -7.78 -6.16
N VAL A 228 -5.72 -8.14 -5.03
CA VAL A 228 -5.03 -8.82 -3.92
C VAL A 228 -4.41 -10.14 -4.38
N PHE A 229 -5.12 -10.90 -5.22
CA PHE A 229 -4.58 -12.12 -5.81
C PHE A 229 -3.36 -11.82 -6.68
N THR A 230 -3.45 -10.82 -7.57
CA THR A 230 -2.34 -10.42 -8.43
C THR A 230 -1.11 -9.96 -7.65
N THR A 231 -1.28 -9.13 -6.60
CA THR A 231 -0.16 -8.67 -5.78
C THR A 231 0.46 -9.81 -4.97
N THR A 232 -0.36 -10.69 -4.40
CA THR A 232 0.10 -11.90 -3.71
C THR A 232 0.89 -12.81 -4.66
N LEU A 233 0.42 -13.00 -5.89
CA LEU A 233 1.11 -13.79 -6.90
C LEU A 233 2.47 -13.16 -7.25
N ILE A 234 2.53 -11.86 -7.49
CA ILE A 234 3.79 -11.16 -7.80
C ILE A 234 4.79 -11.32 -6.65
N TYR A 235 4.35 -11.16 -5.40
CA TYR A 235 5.22 -11.31 -4.23
C TYR A 235 5.65 -12.75 -4.02
N THR A 236 4.77 -13.71 -4.29
CA THR A 236 5.10 -15.14 -4.21
C THR A 236 6.16 -15.49 -5.25
N LEU A 237 6.03 -15.00 -6.49
CA LEU A 237 7.02 -15.20 -7.54
C LEU A 237 8.36 -14.54 -7.18
N ALA A 238 8.34 -13.34 -6.61
CA ALA A 238 9.55 -12.64 -6.16
C ALA A 238 10.29 -13.43 -5.06
N ILE A 239 9.60 -13.85 -4.00
CA ILE A 239 10.25 -14.63 -2.93
C ILE A 239 10.76 -15.99 -3.44
N VAL A 240 9.96 -16.71 -4.25
CA VAL A 240 10.41 -18.00 -4.80
C VAL A 240 11.68 -17.80 -5.62
N LEU A 241 11.70 -16.80 -6.52
CA LEU A 241 12.86 -16.51 -7.36
C LEU A 241 14.11 -16.15 -6.54
N THR A 242 13.97 -15.28 -5.54
CA THR A 242 15.10 -14.89 -4.70
C THR A 242 15.63 -16.06 -3.86
N THR A 243 14.76 -16.94 -3.36
CA THR A 243 15.15 -18.16 -2.62
C THR A 243 15.91 -19.15 -3.51
N ILE A 244 15.48 -19.36 -4.76
CA ILE A 244 16.19 -20.27 -5.67
C ILE A 244 17.50 -19.67 -6.20
N TYR A 245 17.63 -18.35 -6.24
CA TYR A 245 18.83 -17.66 -6.71
C TYR A 245 19.89 -17.47 -5.62
N PHE A 246 19.56 -16.79 -4.53
CA PHE A 246 20.45 -16.55 -3.39
C PHE A 246 20.25 -17.69 -2.40
N ASN A 247 21.27 -18.51 -2.13
CA ASN A 247 21.15 -19.44 -1.01
C ASN A 247 20.80 -18.68 0.30
N GLN A 248 20.28 -19.36 1.31
CA GLN A 248 19.74 -18.71 2.53
C GLN A 248 20.72 -17.71 3.18
N ASN A 249 22.01 -18.03 3.22
CA ASN A 249 23.05 -17.16 3.78
C ASN A 249 23.27 -15.91 2.92
N GLN A 250 23.28 -16.05 1.60
CA GLN A 250 23.38 -14.93 0.65
C GLN A 250 22.14 -14.03 0.73
N LEU A 251 20.94 -14.61 0.79
CA LEU A 251 19.69 -13.85 0.85
C LEU A 251 19.64 -13.00 2.12
N ASN A 252 20.04 -13.56 3.26
CA ASN A 252 20.11 -12.88 4.56
C ASN A 252 21.07 -11.67 4.57
N GLN A 253 22.08 -11.65 3.69
CA GLN A 253 23.01 -10.53 3.56
C GLN A 253 22.60 -9.53 2.45
N THR A 254 21.63 -9.89 1.62
CA THR A 254 21.22 -9.11 0.45
C THR A 254 19.99 -8.25 0.78
N ILE A 255 20.21 -6.96 1.03
CA ILE A 255 19.15 -6.09 1.58
C ILE A 255 18.07 -5.75 0.55
N TRP A 256 18.48 -5.54 -0.70
CA TRP A 256 17.59 -5.28 -1.83
C TRP A 256 17.70 -6.44 -2.82
N ALA A 257 17.02 -7.55 -2.50
CA ALA A 257 17.17 -8.81 -3.22
C ALA A 257 16.74 -8.67 -4.68
N THR A 258 15.54 -8.15 -4.95
CA THR A 258 15.08 -7.91 -6.34
C THR A 258 16.03 -6.97 -7.11
N ILE A 259 16.50 -5.87 -6.50
CA ILE A 259 17.43 -4.95 -7.20
C ILE A 259 18.76 -5.66 -7.50
N THR A 260 19.21 -6.55 -6.61
CA THR A 260 20.44 -7.32 -6.82
C THR A 260 20.28 -8.33 -7.96
N LEU A 261 19.09 -8.93 -8.12
CA LEU A 261 18.79 -9.80 -9.28
C LEU A 261 18.90 -9.05 -10.61
N TRP A 262 18.56 -7.76 -10.65
CA TRP A 262 18.69 -6.95 -11.86
C TRP A 262 20.13 -6.75 -12.33
N LYS A 263 21.14 -6.95 -11.47
CA LYS A 263 22.55 -6.91 -11.90
C LYS A 263 22.95 -8.05 -12.83
N VAL A 264 22.16 -9.12 -12.85
CA VAL A 264 22.42 -10.32 -13.66
C VAL A 264 21.93 -10.14 -15.10
N VAL A 265 21.11 -9.12 -15.34
CA VAL A 265 20.59 -8.82 -16.67
C VAL A 265 21.73 -8.32 -17.55
N ASP A 266 22.21 -9.20 -18.42
CA ASP A 266 23.26 -8.90 -19.40
C ASP A 266 22.64 -8.63 -20.77
N LEU A 267 22.52 -7.35 -21.11
CA LEU A 267 22.07 -6.89 -22.42
C LEU A 267 23.22 -6.15 -23.08
N SER A 268 23.54 -6.51 -24.33
CA SER A 268 24.70 -5.98 -25.07
C SER A 268 24.78 -4.45 -25.20
N VAL A 269 23.66 -3.73 -24.96
CA VAL A 269 23.56 -2.27 -25.02
C VAL A 269 23.41 -1.62 -23.64
N ILE A 270 23.07 -2.39 -22.59
CA ILE A 270 22.76 -1.87 -21.25
C ILE A 270 23.71 -2.48 -20.23
N GLU A 271 24.69 -1.70 -19.79
CA GLU A 271 25.68 -2.14 -18.80
C GLU A 271 25.14 -2.16 -17.36
N ARG A 272 24.10 -1.37 -17.06
CA ARG A 272 23.57 -1.17 -15.69
C ARG A 272 22.04 -1.20 -15.65
N PHE A 273 21.48 -2.38 -15.85
CA PHE A 273 20.04 -2.57 -15.89
C PHE A 273 19.35 -2.16 -14.58
N GLU A 274 20.02 -2.27 -13.44
CA GLU A 274 19.45 -1.88 -12.14
C GLU A 274 19.09 -0.39 -12.07
N TYR A 275 19.78 0.48 -12.80
CA TYR A 275 19.46 1.91 -12.88
C TYR A 275 18.18 2.18 -13.65
N ILE A 276 17.99 1.45 -14.74
CA ILE A 276 16.75 1.48 -15.52
C ILE A 276 15.60 0.95 -14.66
N GLY A 277 15.82 -0.17 -13.96
CA GLY A 277 14.86 -0.76 -13.03
C GLY A 277 14.39 0.24 -11.98
N ILE A 278 15.31 0.90 -11.26
CA ILE A 278 14.98 1.90 -10.23
C ILE A 278 14.24 3.11 -10.83
N SER A 279 14.63 3.54 -12.04
CA SER A 279 13.98 4.65 -12.74
C SER A 279 12.54 4.31 -13.17
N ILE A 280 12.33 3.12 -13.71
CA ILE A 280 10.99 2.59 -14.02
C ILE A 280 10.17 2.43 -12.73
N TRP A 281 10.82 2.06 -11.62
CA TRP A 281 10.16 1.89 -10.33
C TRP A 281 9.52 3.17 -9.79
N LEU A 282 9.96 4.36 -10.23
CA LEU A 282 9.29 5.63 -9.91
C LEU A 282 7.82 5.60 -10.32
N PHE A 283 7.49 4.96 -11.45
CA PHE A 283 6.12 4.84 -11.93
C PHE A 283 5.26 3.89 -11.09
N VAL A 284 5.86 3.03 -10.28
CA VAL A 284 5.17 2.21 -9.28
C VAL A 284 4.98 2.99 -7.98
N VAL A 285 6.03 3.67 -7.52
CA VAL A 285 6.06 4.38 -6.23
C VAL A 285 5.19 5.63 -6.22
N LEU A 286 5.24 6.44 -7.29
CA LEU A 286 4.52 7.70 -7.38
C LEU A 286 3.00 7.54 -7.24
N PRO A 287 2.31 6.61 -7.94
CA PRO A 287 0.88 6.39 -7.74
C PRO A 287 0.53 5.97 -6.31
N THR A 288 1.35 5.15 -5.64
CA THR A 288 1.13 4.81 -4.21
C THR A 288 1.13 6.07 -3.35
N ILE A 289 2.15 6.93 -3.49
CA ILE A 289 2.24 8.21 -2.75
C ILE A 289 1.01 9.08 -3.04
N CYS A 290 0.63 9.20 -4.31
CA CYS A 290 -0.52 10.00 -4.74
C CYS A 290 -1.83 9.48 -4.14
N LEU A 291 -2.06 8.16 -4.15
CA LEU A 291 -3.27 7.55 -3.57
C LEU A 291 -3.37 7.81 -2.07
N LEU A 292 -2.28 7.64 -1.33
CA LEU A 292 -2.25 7.82 0.12
C LEU A 292 -2.46 9.30 0.50
N LEU A 293 -1.77 10.23 -0.17
CA LEU A 293 -1.97 11.68 0.04
C LEU A 293 -3.36 12.14 -0.40
N TRP A 294 -3.91 11.57 -1.48
CA TRP A 294 -5.27 11.83 -1.89
C TRP A 294 -6.28 11.37 -0.82
N ALA A 295 -6.11 10.16 -0.28
CA ALA A 295 -6.98 9.63 0.77
C ALA A 295 -6.92 10.50 2.04
N ALA A 296 -5.71 10.82 2.52
CA ALA A 296 -5.51 11.69 3.69
C ALA A 296 -6.14 13.07 3.50
N SER A 297 -5.87 13.74 2.37
CA SER A 297 -6.40 15.08 2.09
C SER A 297 -7.92 15.08 1.88
N ARG A 298 -8.49 13.97 1.35
CA ARG A 298 -9.93 13.82 1.17
C ARG A 298 -10.66 13.60 2.50
N ILE A 299 -10.08 12.82 3.42
CA ILE A 299 -10.60 12.68 4.79
C ILE A 299 -10.55 14.04 5.49
N ALA A 300 -9.43 14.76 5.40
CA ALA A 300 -9.30 16.10 5.98
C ALA A 300 -10.40 17.05 5.48
N ASN A 301 -10.73 16.96 4.18
CA ASN A 301 -11.76 17.79 3.59
C ASN A 301 -13.19 17.49 4.04
N GLN A 302 -13.49 16.23 4.34
CA GLN A 302 -14.84 15.82 4.75
C GLN A 302 -15.04 15.87 6.26
N ALA A 303 -13.99 15.62 7.04
CA ALA A 303 -14.04 15.60 8.50
C ALA A 303 -13.92 16.99 9.13
N PHE A 304 -13.20 17.91 8.49
CA PHE A 304 -12.86 19.24 9.01
C PHE A 304 -13.24 20.35 8.02
N PRO A 305 -13.42 21.61 8.47
CA PRO A 305 -13.76 22.75 7.60
C PRO A 305 -12.55 23.23 6.78
N ILE A 306 -11.81 22.32 6.16
CA ILE A 306 -10.59 22.59 5.40
C ILE A 306 -10.82 22.15 3.95
N LYS A 307 -10.50 22.99 2.98
CA LYS A 307 -10.54 22.60 1.55
C LYS A 307 -9.48 21.52 1.28
N GLN A 308 -9.80 20.50 0.49
CA GLN A 308 -8.87 19.40 0.16
C GLN A 308 -7.49 19.90 -0.29
N ARG A 309 -7.44 20.91 -1.15
CA ARG A 309 -6.18 21.51 -1.65
C ARG A 309 -5.34 22.15 -0.53
N THR A 310 -5.98 22.75 0.46
CA THR A 310 -5.29 23.30 1.64
C THR A 310 -4.83 22.17 2.57
N GLY A 311 -5.66 21.17 2.81
CA GLY A 311 -5.28 19.98 3.58
C GLY A 311 -4.07 19.26 2.98
N LEU A 312 -4.03 19.09 1.65
CA LEU A 312 -2.89 18.52 0.94
C LEU A 312 -1.62 19.35 1.11
N ARG A 313 -1.70 20.69 0.99
CA ARG A 313 -0.54 21.56 1.22
C ARG A 313 0.02 21.42 2.63
N LEU A 314 -0.86 21.40 3.64
CA LEU A 314 -0.45 21.21 5.04
C LEU A 314 0.23 19.85 5.25
N LEU A 315 -0.33 18.78 4.67
CA LEU A 315 0.27 17.44 4.73
C LEU A 315 1.65 17.43 4.08
N ILE A 316 1.81 17.99 2.88
CA ILE A 316 3.10 18.01 2.18
C ILE A 316 4.16 18.81 2.94
N VAL A 317 3.79 19.99 3.47
CA VAL A 317 4.71 20.78 4.30
C VAL A 317 5.13 20.01 5.54
N LEU A 318 4.17 19.36 6.23
CA LEU A 318 4.46 18.51 7.39
C LEU A 318 5.43 17.37 7.01
N LEU A 319 5.14 16.62 5.94
CA LEU A 319 5.99 15.52 5.50
C LEU A 319 7.39 15.99 5.10
N PHE A 320 7.49 17.13 4.42
CA PHE A 320 8.78 17.74 4.05
C PHE A 320 9.59 18.13 5.29
N VAL A 321 8.97 18.77 6.29
CA VAL A 321 9.63 19.08 7.56
C VAL A 321 10.09 17.80 8.28
N CYS A 322 9.25 16.76 8.29
CA CYS A 322 9.62 15.46 8.85
C CYS A 322 10.84 14.83 8.14
N SER A 323 11.06 15.13 6.85
CA SER A 323 12.17 14.53 6.08
C SER A 323 13.56 14.88 6.62
N PHE A 324 13.71 15.98 7.35
CA PHE A 324 14.97 16.38 7.98
C PHE A 324 15.34 15.53 9.20
N PHE A 325 14.40 14.77 9.78
CA PHE A 325 14.64 13.96 10.98
C PHE A 325 14.95 12.49 10.68
N VAL A 326 14.60 11.98 9.50
CA VAL A 326 14.81 10.58 9.10
C VAL A 326 15.79 10.53 7.94
N VAL A 327 17.08 10.67 8.23
CA VAL A 327 18.11 10.74 7.18
C VAL A 327 18.78 9.39 6.97
N GLY A 328 19.28 8.77 8.03
CA GLY A 328 20.05 7.53 7.94
C GLY A 328 19.21 6.27 7.77
N ARG A 329 19.89 5.18 7.44
CA ARG A 329 19.27 3.86 7.22
C ARG A 329 18.60 3.30 8.47
N LYS A 330 19.21 3.49 9.64
CA LYS A 330 18.66 2.99 10.91
C LYS A 330 17.30 3.63 11.16
N GLU A 331 17.20 4.93 10.93
CA GLU A 331 15.99 5.72 11.08
C GLU A 331 14.92 5.29 10.05
N VAL A 332 15.32 5.02 8.80
CA VAL A 332 14.40 4.49 7.77
C VAL A 332 13.87 3.10 8.14
N ASN A 333 14.72 2.20 8.65
CA ASN A 333 14.27 0.89 9.13
C ASN A 333 13.29 1.02 10.30
N GLN A 334 13.59 1.86 11.30
CA GLN A 334 12.69 2.14 12.42
C GLN A 334 11.34 2.71 11.95
N LEU A 335 11.36 3.60 10.95
CA LEU A 335 10.16 4.13 10.34
C LEU A 335 9.32 3.02 9.67
N ASN A 336 9.96 2.13 8.91
CA ASN A 336 9.29 0.98 8.29
C ASN A 336 8.68 0.06 9.35
N ASP A 337 9.40 -0.25 10.43
CA ASP A 337 8.93 -1.12 11.52
C ASP A 337 7.73 -0.51 12.26
N VAL A 338 7.81 0.77 12.63
CA VAL A 338 6.71 1.50 13.29
C VAL A 338 5.48 1.55 12.39
N THR A 339 5.68 1.83 11.10
CA THR A 339 4.58 1.89 10.13
C THR A 339 3.95 0.52 9.91
N ALA A 340 4.76 -0.55 9.86
CA ALA A 340 4.28 -1.92 9.77
C ALA A 340 3.43 -2.31 10.99
N GLU A 341 3.88 -1.98 12.20
CA GLU A 341 3.14 -2.31 13.43
C GLU A 341 1.83 -1.52 13.55
N ILE A 342 1.85 -0.21 13.27
CA ILE A 342 0.62 0.62 13.23
C ILE A 342 -0.35 0.07 12.17
N GLY A 343 0.16 -0.25 10.97
CA GLY A 343 -0.63 -0.86 9.90
C GLY A 343 -1.23 -2.20 10.30
N PHE A 344 -0.45 -3.06 10.96
CA PHE A 344 -0.91 -4.38 11.43
C PHE A 344 -2.13 -4.24 12.34
N TRP A 345 -2.04 -3.41 13.37
CA TRP A 345 -3.15 -3.19 14.30
C TRP A 345 -4.34 -2.48 13.63
N THR A 346 -4.09 -1.60 12.65
CA THR A 346 -5.16 -0.97 11.86
C THR A 346 -5.96 -2.00 11.08
N ILE A 347 -5.29 -2.91 10.38
CA ILE A 347 -6.00 -3.87 9.54
C ILE A 347 -6.57 -5.05 10.34
N ILE A 348 -5.84 -5.58 11.32
CA ILE A 348 -6.25 -6.76 12.09
C ILE A 348 -7.26 -6.44 13.18
N THR A 349 -7.16 -5.28 13.84
CA THR A 349 -8.09 -4.93 14.93
C THR A 349 -9.15 -3.96 14.48
N TYR A 350 -8.75 -2.84 13.88
CA TYR A 350 -9.70 -1.77 13.60
C TYR A 350 -10.73 -2.14 12.51
N VAL A 351 -10.34 -2.81 11.42
CA VAL A 351 -11.29 -3.20 10.35
C VAL A 351 -12.37 -4.17 10.86
N PRO A 352 -12.05 -5.30 11.53
CA PRO A 352 -13.07 -6.16 12.12
C PRO A 352 -13.91 -5.45 13.19
N PHE A 353 -13.29 -4.62 14.04
CA PHE A 353 -14.00 -3.83 15.04
C PHE A 353 -15.05 -2.92 14.40
N LEU A 354 -14.67 -2.15 13.36
CA LEU A 354 -15.59 -1.27 12.65
C LEU A 354 -16.74 -2.06 12.02
N TYR A 355 -16.46 -3.22 11.41
CA TYR A 355 -17.48 -4.10 10.84
C TYR A 355 -18.52 -4.55 11.87
N ILE A 356 -18.07 -4.97 13.05
CA ILE A 356 -18.94 -5.42 14.14
C ILE A 356 -19.72 -4.23 14.71
N ALA A 357 -19.05 -3.12 15.03
CA ALA A 357 -19.67 -1.92 15.59
C ALA A 357 -20.79 -1.38 14.68
N GLN A 358 -20.55 -1.34 13.38
CA GLN A 358 -21.56 -0.92 12.40
C GLN A 358 -22.75 -1.89 12.35
N LYS A 359 -22.51 -3.21 12.39
CA LYS A 359 -23.60 -4.22 12.44
C LYS A 359 -24.47 -4.04 13.70
N VAL A 360 -23.85 -3.91 14.87
CA VAL A 360 -24.56 -3.75 16.14
C VAL A 360 -25.42 -2.49 16.11
N LYS A 361 -24.87 -1.36 15.65
CA LYS A 361 -25.63 -0.11 15.58
C LYS A 361 -26.85 -0.20 14.67
N LEU A 362 -26.71 -0.81 13.50
CA LEU A 362 -27.82 -1.01 12.56
C LEU A 362 -28.90 -1.95 13.13
N ALA A 363 -28.51 -2.98 13.90
CA ALA A 363 -29.45 -3.87 14.56
C ALA A 363 -30.27 -3.15 15.64
N VAL A 364 -29.63 -2.29 16.44
CA VAL A 364 -30.30 -1.50 17.48
C VAL A 364 -31.31 -0.52 16.86
N ILE A 365 -30.96 0.18 15.78
CA ILE A 365 -31.87 1.10 15.08
C ILE A 365 -33.10 0.36 14.53
N LYS A 366 -32.90 -0.81 13.91
CA LYS A 366 -34.01 -1.62 13.38
C LYS A 366 -34.92 -2.20 14.47
N GLY A 367 -34.35 -2.54 15.63
CA GLY A 367 -35.11 -3.01 16.79
C GLY A 367 -35.91 -1.90 17.47
N GLY A 368 -35.37 -0.67 17.50
CA GLY A 368 -36.06 0.51 18.02
C GLY A 368 -37.25 0.96 17.19
N ASN A 369 -37.21 0.82 15.86
CA ASN A 369 -38.33 1.16 14.97
C ASN A 369 -39.47 0.11 14.95
N LYS A 370 -39.30 -1.04 15.63
CA LYS A 370 -40.32 -2.10 15.74
C LYS A 370 -41.07 -2.07 17.08
N ARG A 371 -40.68 -1.19 18.00
CA ARG A 371 -41.42 -0.86 19.23
C ARG A 371 -42.06 0.49 19.04
#